data_AF-A0A2J8T5M4-F1
#
_entry.id   AF-A0A2J8T5M4-F1
#
_cell.length_a   1.000
_cell.length_b   1.000
_cell.length_c   1.000
_cell.angle_alpha   90.00
_cell.angle_beta   90.00
_cell.angle_gamma   90.00
#
_symmetry.space_group_name_H-M   'P 1'
#
loop_
_entity.id
_entity.type
_entity.pdbx_description
1 polymer ?
#
loop_
_entity_poly.entity_id
_entity_poly.type
_entity_poly.pdbx_seq_one_letter_code
_entity_poly.pdbx_strand_id
1 'polypeptide(L)'
;MVSKRIAQETFDAAVRENIEEFAMGPDEAVKEAVEQFESQGVDLSNIVKTAPKVSADGSQEPTHDILQTLSDLQESVASSRPQEVSAYLTRFCDQCKQDKACRFLAAQKGAYPIIFTAWKLATAGDQGLLLQSLNALSVLTDGQPDLLDTQGLQLLVATLTRNADEADLTCSGIRCVRHACLKHEQNRQDLVKAGVLPLLTGAITHHGHHADVVREACCALRVMTFDDDIRVPFGHAHNHAKMIVQENKGLKVLIEATK
;
A
#
# COMPACT_ATOMS: atom_id res chain seq x y z
N MET A 1 27.33 4.44 -2.57
CA MET A 1 27.18 5.83 -3.04
C MET A 1 25.69 6.15 -3.04
N VAL A 2 25.29 7.34 -2.58
CA VAL A 2 23.89 7.76 -2.66
C VAL A 2 23.60 8.09 -4.12
N SER A 3 22.72 7.33 -4.76
CA SER A 3 22.29 7.61 -6.15
C SER A 3 21.46 8.89 -6.16
N LYS A 4 21.62 9.73 -7.20
CA LYS A 4 20.78 10.92 -7.37
C LYS A 4 19.34 10.47 -7.68
N ARG A 5 18.34 11.25 -7.28
CA ARG A 5 16.92 10.98 -7.58
C ARG A 5 16.29 12.22 -8.20
N ILE A 6 15.30 12.01 -9.05
CA ILE A 6 14.49 13.06 -9.69
C ILE A 6 13.01 12.84 -9.38
N ALA A 7 12.19 13.86 -9.64
CA ALA A 7 10.74 13.76 -9.57
C ALA A 7 10.17 13.24 -10.90
N GLN A 8 8.95 12.69 -10.87
CA GLN A 8 8.28 12.21 -12.09
C GLN A 8 8.12 13.33 -13.11
N GLU A 9 7.79 14.55 -12.65
CA GLU A 9 7.60 15.72 -13.51
C GLU A 9 8.88 16.09 -14.26
N THR A 10 10.04 15.89 -13.63
CA THR A 10 11.35 16.13 -14.27
C THR A 10 11.61 15.11 -15.37
N PHE A 11 11.27 13.85 -15.13
CA PHE A 11 11.40 12.80 -16.14
C PHE A 11 10.42 13.04 -17.31
N ASP A 12 9.15 13.30 -17.00
CA ASP A 12 8.12 13.55 -18.00
C ASP A 12 8.41 14.80 -18.85
N ALA A 13 9.03 15.83 -18.26
CA ALA A 13 9.46 17.00 -19.00
C ALA A 13 10.56 16.67 -20.04
N ALA A 14 11.54 15.86 -19.67
CA ALA A 14 12.59 15.43 -20.61
C ALA A 14 12.01 14.54 -21.73
N VAL A 15 11.08 13.64 -21.40
CA VAL A 15 10.37 12.82 -22.41
C VAL A 15 9.58 13.71 -23.36
N ARG A 16 8.87 14.72 -22.85
CA ARG A 16 8.12 15.66 -23.69
C ARG A 16 9.04 16.48 -24.59
N GLU A 17 10.16 16.99 -24.07
CA GLU A 17 11.19 17.69 -24.85
C GLU A 17 11.73 16.80 -25.98
N ASN A 18 12.04 15.53 -25.70
CA ASN A 18 12.46 14.55 -26.71
C ASN A 18 11.42 14.35 -27.82
N ILE A 19 10.12 14.34 -27.49
CA ILE A 19 9.04 14.22 -28.48
C ILE A 19 8.87 15.51 -29.29
N GLU A 20 8.83 16.67 -28.62
CA GLU A 20 8.48 17.95 -29.24
C GLU A 20 9.65 18.56 -30.02
N GLU A 21 10.85 18.54 -29.46
CA GLU A 21 12.02 19.19 -30.06
C GLU A 21 12.77 18.29 -31.05
N PHE A 22 12.78 16.98 -30.79
CA PHE A 22 13.51 16.00 -31.60
C PHE A 22 12.61 15.10 -32.45
N ALA A 23 11.28 15.31 -32.41
CA ALA A 23 10.28 14.55 -33.16
C ALA A 23 10.37 13.02 -32.96
N MET A 24 10.83 12.58 -31.79
CA MET A 24 10.96 11.17 -31.45
C MET A 24 9.60 10.51 -31.22
N GLY A 25 9.51 9.21 -31.48
CA GLY A 25 8.34 8.43 -31.07
C GLY A 25 8.24 8.34 -29.54
N PRO A 26 7.04 8.15 -28.94
CA PRO A 26 6.88 8.13 -27.48
C PRO A 26 7.77 7.10 -26.76
N ASP A 27 7.87 5.88 -27.28
CA ASP A 27 8.70 4.82 -26.69
C ASP A 27 10.20 5.12 -26.84
N GLU A 28 10.59 5.74 -27.96
CA GLU A 28 11.96 6.18 -28.22
C GLU A 28 12.36 7.31 -27.28
N ALA A 29 11.49 8.31 -27.11
CA ALA A 29 11.71 9.43 -26.22
C ALA A 29 11.87 9.01 -24.75
N VAL A 30 11.07 8.04 -24.29
CA VAL A 30 11.23 7.43 -22.95
C VAL A 30 12.57 6.72 -22.84
N LYS A 31 12.95 5.92 -23.84
CA LYS A 31 14.21 5.19 -23.83
C LYS A 31 15.41 6.15 -23.77
N GLU A 32 15.40 7.21 -24.58
CA GLU A 32 16.44 8.23 -24.59
C GLU A 32 16.54 8.93 -23.22
N ALA A 33 15.41 9.33 -22.63
CA ALA A 33 15.38 9.96 -21.30
C ALA A 33 15.92 9.02 -20.21
N VAL A 34 15.59 7.71 -20.26
CA VAL A 34 16.14 6.71 -19.35
C VAL A 34 17.66 6.65 -19.47
N GLU A 35 18.20 6.52 -20.68
CA GLU A 35 19.65 6.46 -20.92
C GLU A 35 20.36 7.74 -20.45
N GLN A 36 19.76 8.90 -20.73
CA GLN A 36 20.27 10.20 -20.31
C GLN A 36 20.37 10.32 -18.77
N PHE A 37 19.34 9.95 -18.02
CA PHE A 37 19.36 10.07 -16.57
C PHE A 37 20.21 8.97 -15.92
N GLU A 38 20.19 7.74 -16.42
CA GLU A 38 21.01 6.65 -15.90
C GLU A 38 22.51 6.91 -16.12
N SER A 39 22.91 7.51 -17.26
CA SER A 39 24.31 7.92 -17.51
C SER A 39 24.82 8.99 -16.53
N GLN A 40 23.91 9.78 -15.95
CA GLN A 40 24.21 10.78 -14.92
C GLN A 40 24.20 10.19 -13.49
N GLY A 41 23.97 8.88 -13.36
CA GLY A 41 23.87 8.18 -12.08
C GLY A 41 22.58 8.51 -11.31
N VAL A 42 21.48 8.78 -12.02
CA VAL A 42 20.14 8.93 -11.41
C VAL A 42 19.48 7.55 -11.23
N ASP A 43 18.96 7.30 -10.04
CA ASP A 43 18.12 6.14 -9.73
C ASP A 43 16.67 6.41 -10.15
N LEU A 44 16.24 5.74 -11.23
CA LEU A 44 14.89 5.82 -11.78
C LEU A 44 13.95 4.73 -11.26
N SER A 45 14.30 4.03 -10.17
CA SER A 45 13.52 2.87 -9.72
C SER A 45 12.10 3.21 -9.24
N ASN A 46 11.81 4.48 -8.94
CA ASN A 46 10.49 4.98 -8.55
C ASN A 46 9.84 5.88 -9.61
N ILE A 47 10.38 5.90 -10.83
CA ILE A 47 9.88 6.69 -11.95
C ILE A 47 9.10 5.78 -12.89
N VAL A 48 7.89 6.20 -13.26
CA VAL A 48 7.07 5.53 -14.26
C VAL A 48 7.69 5.78 -15.63
N LYS A 49 8.14 4.70 -16.28
CA LYS A 49 8.87 4.73 -17.54
C LYS A 49 7.95 4.45 -18.74
N THR A 50 6.82 5.14 -18.80
CA THR A 50 5.90 5.11 -19.92
C THR A 50 5.55 6.53 -20.31
N ALA A 51 5.41 6.82 -21.60
CA ALA A 51 5.01 8.15 -22.04
C ALA A 51 3.59 8.46 -21.53
N PRO A 52 3.35 9.65 -20.95
CA PRO A 52 2.01 10.10 -20.62
C PRO A 52 1.10 10.08 -21.86
N LYS A 53 -0.15 9.62 -21.70
CA LYS A 53 -1.09 9.54 -22.82
C LYS A 53 -1.93 10.80 -22.88
N VAL A 54 -2.13 11.30 -24.10
CA VAL A 54 -3.11 12.36 -24.37
C VAL A 54 -4.51 11.75 -24.35
N SER A 55 -5.44 12.37 -23.63
CA SER A 55 -6.85 11.98 -23.69
C SER A 55 -7.38 12.08 -25.12
N ALA A 56 -8.25 11.15 -25.52
CA ALA A 56 -8.79 11.08 -26.89
C ALA A 56 -9.60 12.34 -27.30
N ASP A 57 -10.02 13.15 -26.33
CA ASP A 57 -10.71 14.42 -26.55
C ASP A 57 -9.77 15.63 -26.79
N GLY A 58 -8.44 15.44 -26.65
CA GLY A 58 -7.42 16.48 -26.86
C GLY A 58 -7.47 17.66 -25.89
N SER A 59 -8.30 17.62 -24.85
CA SER A 59 -8.58 18.75 -23.96
C SER A 59 -7.83 18.70 -22.62
N GLN A 60 -7.23 17.55 -22.30
CA GLN A 60 -6.48 17.32 -21.06
C GLN A 60 -4.99 17.20 -21.33
N GLU A 61 -4.19 17.71 -20.38
CA GLU A 61 -2.75 17.49 -20.38
C GLU A 61 -2.43 15.99 -20.36
N PRO A 62 -1.38 15.55 -21.07
CA PRO A 62 -0.96 14.15 -21.09
C PRO A 62 -0.76 13.62 -19.66
N THR A 63 -1.36 12.48 -19.34
CA THR A 63 -1.31 11.93 -17.98
C THR A 63 -1.00 10.43 -17.96
N HIS A 64 -0.47 9.96 -16.84
CA HIS A 64 -0.22 8.53 -16.63
C HIS A 64 -1.51 7.81 -16.26
N ASP A 65 -1.67 6.56 -16.72
CA ASP A 65 -2.89 5.77 -16.48
C ASP A 65 -3.24 5.63 -14.99
N ILE A 66 -2.24 5.61 -14.11
CA ILE A 66 -2.43 5.56 -12.65
C ILE A 66 -3.00 6.86 -12.09
N LEU A 67 -2.62 8.01 -12.65
CA LEU A 67 -3.14 9.32 -12.23
C LEU A 67 -4.56 9.53 -12.75
N GLN A 68 -4.86 9.07 -13.97
CA GLN A 68 -6.24 9.07 -14.45
C GLN A 68 -7.13 8.21 -13.55
N THR A 69 -6.69 6.98 -13.23
CA THR A 69 -7.43 6.07 -12.35
C THR A 69 -7.64 6.68 -10.96
N LEU A 70 -6.66 7.43 -10.45
CA LEU A 70 -6.77 8.11 -9.17
C LEU A 70 -7.78 9.26 -9.20
N SER A 71 -7.78 10.07 -10.27
CA SER A 71 -8.77 11.13 -10.48
C SER A 71 -10.19 10.56 -10.58
N ASP A 72 -10.38 9.51 -11.38
CA ASP A 72 -11.69 8.85 -11.55
C ASP A 72 -12.18 8.25 -10.22
N LEU A 73 -11.27 7.65 -9.44
CA LEU A 73 -11.56 7.13 -8.10
C LEU A 73 -12.00 8.26 -7.16
N GLN A 74 -11.28 9.39 -7.15
CA GLN A 74 -11.61 10.54 -6.31
C GLN A 74 -13.01 11.09 -6.63
N GLU A 75 -13.32 11.25 -7.92
CA GLU A 75 -14.63 11.71 -8.38
C GLU A 75 -15.73 10.71 -7.99
N SER A 76 -15.49 9.41 -8.17
CA SER A 76 -16.45 8.36 -7.82
C SER A 76 -16.75 8.31 -6.33
N VAL A 77 -15.73 8.52 -5.48
CA VAL A 77 -15.88 8.61 -4.03
C VAL A 77 -16.68 9.87 -3.67
N ALA A 78 -16.36 11.03 -4.25
CA ALA A 78 -17.07 12.28 -4.00
C ALA A 78 -18.55 12.21 -4.42
N SER A 79 -18.84 11.54 -5.53
CA SER A 79 -20.21 11.34 -6.03
C SER A 79 -20.95 10.15 -5.39
N SER A 80 -20.34 9.45 -4.42
CA SER A 80 -20.94 8.28 -3.74
C SER A 80 -21.41 7.18 -4.69
N ARG A 81 -20.55 6.79 -5.66
CA ARG A 81 -20.82 5.75 -6.67
C ARG A 81 -20.06 4.44 -6.34
N PRO A 82 -20.54 3.60 -5.40
CA PRO A 82 -19.76 2.50 -4.84
C PRO A 82 -19.30 1.45 -5.86
N GLN A 83 -20.09 1.18 -6.89
CA GLN A 83 -19.71 0.24 -7.96
C GLN A 83 -18.52 0.76 -8.77
N GLU A 84 -18.51 2.05 -9.12
CA GLU A 84 -17.40 2.69 -9.80
C GLU A 84 -16.17 2.76 -8.90
N VAL A 85 -16.33 3.12 -7.63
CA VAL A 85 -15.24 3.11 -6.64
C VAL A 85 -14.59 1.73 -6.58
N SER A 86 -15.38 0.65 -6.51
CA SER A 86 -14.87 -0.72 -6.50
C SER A 86 -14.08 -1.06 -7.78
N ALA A 87 -14.57 -0.65 -8.95
CA ALA A 87 -13.90 -0.87 -10.22
C ALA A 87 -12.55 -0.12 -10.29
N TYR A 88 -12.54 1.16 -9.89
CA TYR A 88 -11.33 1.97 -9.89
C TYR A 88 -10.31 1.53 -8.84
N LEU A 89 -10.74 1.07 -7.65
CA LEU A 89 -9.84 0.45 -6.66
C LEU A 89 -9.18 -0.82 -7.21
N THR A 90 -9.92 -1.63 -7.96
CA THR A 90 -9.37 -2.84 -8.61
C THR A 90 -8.32 -2.47 -9.65
N ARG A 91 -8.65 -1.53 -10.55
CA ARG A 91 -7.73 -1.01 -11.57
C ARG A 91 -6.45 -0.41 -10.94
N PHE A 92 -6.62 0.38 -9.88
CA PHE A 92 -5.52 0.96 -9.11
C PHE A 92 -4.58 -0.13 -8.57
N CYS A 93 -5.14 -1.21 -8.00
CA CYS A 93 -4.36 -2.33 -7.49
C CYS A 93 -3.54 -2.99 -8.60
N ASP A 94 -4.15 -3.22 -9.77
CA ASP A 94 -3.48 -3.89 -10.89
C ASP A 94 -2.31 -3.06 -11.42
N GLN A 95 -2.50 -1.75 -11.59
CA GLN A 95 -1.45 -0.82 -12.02
C GLN A 95 -0.28 -0.76 -11.02
N CYS A 96 -0.59 -0.66 -9.73
CA CYS A 96 0.43 -0.61 -8.68
C CYS A 96 1.19 -1.93 -8.46
N LYS A 97 0.60 -3.07 -8.85
CA LYS A 97 1.26 -4.39 -8.82
C LYS A 97 2.15 -4.62 -10.04
N GLN A 98 1.77 -4.09 -11.20
CA GLN A 98 2.55 -4.18 -12.42
C GLN A 98 3.85 -3.39 -12.33
N ASP A 99 3.78 -2.17 -11.77
CA ASP A 99 4.94 -1.32 -11.58
C ASP A 99 4.90 -0.65 -10.20
N LYS A 100 5.96 -0.86 -9.41
CA LYS A 100 6.10 -0.18 -8.12
C LYS A 100 6.18 1.34 -8.28
N ALA A 101 6.70 1.85 -9.39
CA ALA A 101 6.76 3.30 -9.62
C ALA A 101 5.37 3.93 -9.68
N CYS A 102 4.38 3.24 -10.25
CA CYS A 102 2.97 3.68 -10.22
C CYS A 102 2.47 3.88 -8.79
N ARG A 103 2.85 2.98 -7.88
CA ARG A 103 2.50 3.09 -6.46
C ARG A 103 3.15 4.30 -5.78
N PHE A 104 4.43 4.56 -6.04
CA PHE A 104 5.12 5.73 -5.48
C PHE A 104 4.54 7.04 -6.03
N LEU A 105 4.28 7.09 -7.34
CA LEU A 105 3.66 8.23 -7.99
C LEU A 105 2.25 8.49 -7.43
N ALA A 106 1.42 7.46 -7.31
CA ALA A 106 0.09 7.57 -6.72
C ALA A 106 0.13 8.08 -5.27
N ALA A 107 1.08 7.61 -4.47
CA ALA A 107 1.28 8.09 -3.10
C ALA A 107 1.61 9.59 -3.08
N GLN A 108 2.54 10.04 -3.92
CA GLN A 108 2.91 11.45 -4.06
C GLN A 108 1.74 12.33 -4.52
N LYS A 109 0.80 11.76 -5.29
CA LYS A 109 -0.41 12.45 -5.79
C LYS A 109 -1.65 12.25 -4.91
N GLY A 110 -1.49 11.80 -3.67
CA GLY A 110 -2.58 11.82 -2.69
C GLY A 110 -3.50 10.59 -2.71
N ALA A 111 -3.00 9.42 -3.11
CA ALA A 111 -3.79 8.19 -3.09
C ALA A 111 -4.29 7.78 -1.70
N TYR A 112 -3.52 8.04 -0.64
CA TYR A 112 -3.91 7.63 0.72
C TYR A 112 -5.22 8.28 1.18
N PRO A 113 -5.39 9.62 1.17
CA PRO A 113 -6.66 10.26 1.55
C PRO A 113 -7.89 9.75 0.77
N ILE A 114 -7.73 9.47 -0.52
CA ILE A 114 -8.81 8.98 -1.39
C ILE A 114 -9.23 7.56 -0.96
N ILE A 115 -8.27 6.64 -0.84
CA ILE A 115 -8.51 5.25 -0.40
C ILE A 115 -9.06 5.23 1.03
N PHE A 116 -8.54 6.07 1.92
CA PHE A 116 -9.02 6.18 3.29
C PHE A 116 -10.49 6.64 3.37
N THR A 117 -10.90 7.54 2.47
CA THR A 117 -12.30 7.99 2.39
C THR A 117 -13.20 6.87 1.87
N ALA A 118 -12.80 6.16 0.81
CA ALA A 118 -13.51 4.99 0.30
C ALA A 118 -13.66 3.90 1.38
N TRP A 119 -12.58 3.62 2.09
CA TRP A 119 -12.56 2.67 3.21
C TRP A 119 -13.54 3.08 4.31
N LYS A 120 -13.49 4.34 4.77
CA LYS A 120 -14.42 4.86 5.79
C LYS A 120 -15.88 4.67 5.38
N LEU A 121 -16.23 5.02 4.13
CA LEU A 121 -17.59 4.85 3.61
C LEU A 121 -18.01 3.37 3.62
N ALA A 122 -17.11 2.47 3.21
CA ALA A 122 -17.38 1.04 3.16
C ALA A 122 -17.67 0.42 4.54
N THR A 123 -17.11 0.99 5.63
CA THR A 123 -17.37 0.50 6.99
C THR A 123 -18.83 0.60 7.45
N ALA A 124 -19.67 1.32 6.69
CA ALA A 124 -21.11 1.47 6.92
C ALA A 124 -21.94 0.25 6.46
N GLY A 125 -21.33 -0.78 5.87
CA GLY A 125 -22.02 -2.05 5.57
C GLY A 125 -21.72 -2.68 4.20
N ASP A 126 -20.77 -2.15 3.44
CA ASP A 126 -20.38 -2.73 2.15
C ASP A 126 -19.08 -3.54 2.31
N GLN A 127 -19.22 -4.83 2.60
CA GLN A 127 -18.07 -5.73 2.78
C GLN A 127 -17.23 -5.87 1.50
N GLY A 128 -17.86 -5.83 0.33
CA GLY A 128 -17.16 -5.95 -0.95
C GLY A 128 -16.26 -4.73 -1.20
N LEU A 129 -16.82 -3.53 -1.05
CA LEU A 129 -16.05 -2.29 -1.15
C LEU A 129 -14.99 -2.18 -0.04
N LEU A 130 -15.29 -2.67 1.16
CA LEU A 130 -14.36 -2.69 2.28
C LEU A 130 -13.14 -3.55 1.94
N LEU A 131 -13.35 -4.74 1.38
CA LEU A 131 -12.27 -5.63 0.94
C LEU A 131 -11.42 -4.99 -0.16
N GLN A 132 -12.05 -4.37 -1.16
CA GLN A 132 -11.30 -3.68 -2.22
C GLN A 132 -10.50 -2.48 -1.68
N SER A 133 -11.05 -1.75 -0.71
CA SER A 133 -10.36 -0.63 -0.08
C SER A 133 -9.14 -1.10 0.72
N LEU A 134 -9.26 -2.22 1.47
CA LEU A 134 -8.13 -2.81 2.18
C LEU A 134 -7.07 -3.37 1.23
N ASN A 135 -7.47 -3.98 0.11
CA ASN A 135 -6.54 -4.44 -0.91
C ASN A 135 -5.75 -3.28 -1.51
N ALA A 136 -6.42 -2.17 -1.86
CA ALA A 136 -5.77 -0.97 -2.37
C ALA A 136 -4.84 -0.33 -1.33
N LEU A 137 -5.25 -0.26 -0.07
CA LEU A 137 -4.41 0.22 1.03
C LEU A 137 -3.17 -0.66 1.22
N SER A 138 -3.35 -1.99 1.18
CA SER A 138 -2.25 -2.94 1.31
C SER A 138 -1.23 -2.78 0.19
N VAL A 139 -1.70 -2.65 -1.05
CA VAL A 139 -0.82 -2.40 -2.20
C VAL A 139 -0.10 -1.07 -2.02
N LEU A 140 -0.81 0.02 -1.69
CA LEU A 140 -0.23 1.36 -1.54
C LEU A 140 0.86 1.43 -0.44
N THR A 141 0.64 0.75 0.68
CA THR A 141 1.55 0.77 1.84
C THR A 141 2.75 -0.17 1.71
N ASP A 142 2.79 -1.03 0.68
CA ASP A 142 3.94 -1.92 0.45
C ASP A 142 5.22 -1.14 0.13
N GLY A 143 6.13 -1.07 1.10
CA GLY A 143 7.36 -0.28 1.04
C GLY A 143 7.18 1.21 1.34
N GLN A 144 5.99 1.62 1.81
CA GLN A 144 5.67 3.02 2.16
C GLN A 144 4.88 3.06 3.49
N PRO A 145 5.44 2.57 4.61
CA PRO A 145 4.72 2.47 5.89
C PRO A 145 4.29 3.83 6.44
N ASP A 146 5.01 4.90 6.11
CA ASP A 146 4.76 6.27 6.58
C ASP A 146 3.44 6.88 6.08
N LEU A 147 2.80 6.28 5.07
CA LEU A 147 1.53 6.79 4.53
C LEU A 147 0.37 6.62 5.51
N LEU A 148 0.41 5.59 6.35
CA LEU A 148 -0.70 5.27 7.25
C LEU A 148 -0.59 6.11 8.52
N ASP A 149 -1.45 7.12 8.63
CA ASP A 149 -1.49 8.00 9.80
C ASP A 149 -2.18 7.34 11.02
N THR A 150 -2.18 8.04 12.15
CA THR A 150 -2.79 7.54 13.41
C THR A 150 -4.27 7.18 13.24
N GLN A 151 -5.03 7.94 12.44
CA GLN A 151 -6.45 7.64 12.20
C GLN A 151 -6.60 6.36 11.37
N GLY A 152 -5.74 6.17 10.37
CA GLY A 152 -5.63 4.96 9.58
C GLY A 152 -5.31 3.74 10.43
N LEU A 153 -4.32 3.82 11.31
CA LEU A 153 -3.95 2.73 12.22
C LEU A 153 -5.12 2.34 13.15
N GLN A 154 -5.81 3.33 13.72
CA GLN A 154 -6.98 3.09 14.58
C GLN A 154 -8.14 2.45 13.81
N LEU A 155 -8.44 2.96 12.61
CA LEU A 155 -9.48 2.41 11.76
C LEU A 155 -9.14 0.97 11.32
N LEU A 156 -7.86 0.65 11.13
CA LEU A 156 -7.39 -0.68 10.74
C LEU A 156 -7.71 -1.71 11.82
N VAL A 157 -7.36 -1.40 13.06
CA VAL A 157 -7.68 -2.25 14.21
C VAL A 157 -9.19 -2.37 14.38
N ALA A 158 -9.94 -1.26 14.31
CA ALA A 158 -11.41 -1.31 14.42
C ALA A 158 -12.05 -2.17 13.31
N THR A 159 -11.51 -2.09 12.09
CA THR A 159 -11.98 -2.89 10.95
C THR A 159 -11.71 -4.38 11.17
N LEU A 160 -10.51 -4.76 11.64
CA LEU A 160 -10.18 -6.14 11.97
C LEU A 160 -11.05 -6.70 13.10
N THR A 161 -11.27 -5.92 14.16
CA THR A 161 -12.13 -6.34 15.28
C THR A 161 -13.58 -6.59 14.83
N ARG A 162 -14.14 -5.71 14.00
CA ARG A 162 -15.54 -5.80 13.55
C ARG A 162 -15.79 -6.91 12.53
N ASN A 163 -14.76 -7.34 11.81
CA ASN A 163 -14.86 -8.31 10.72
C ASN A 163 -14.01 -9.55 10.97
N ALA A 164 -13.82 -9.91 12.25
CA ALA A 164 -12.98 -11.03 12.65
C ALA A 164 -13.47 -12.38 12.10
N ASP A 165 -14.77 -12.49 11.78
CA ASP A 165 -15.36 -13.70 11.21
C ASP A 165 -15.15 -13.82 9.69
N GLU A 166 -14.71 -12.76 9.02
CA GLU A 166 -14.56 -12.70 7.57
C GLU A 166 -13.10 -12.95 7.18
N ALA A 167 -12.81 -14.13 6.63
CA ALA A 167 -11.45 -14.58 6.35
C ALA A 167 -10.69 -13.65 5.39
N ASP A 168 -11.33 -13.21 4.30
CA ASP A 168 -10.69 -12.36 3.29
C ASP A 168 -10.39 -10.95 3.82
N LEU A 169 -11.33 -10.36 4.57
CA LEU A 169 -11.14 -9.07 5.24
C LEU A 169 -10.05 -9.14 6.30
N THR A 170 -10.04 -10.22 7.09
CA THR A 170 -9.01 -10.48 8.09
C THR A 170 -7.64 -10.60 7.42
N CYS A 171 -7.52 -11.41 6.35
CA CYS A 171 -6.28 -11.57 5.59
C CYS A 171 -5.78 -10.23 5.03
N SER A 172 -6.65 -9.47 4.36
CA SER A 172 -6.28 -8.18 3.76
C SER A 172 -5.90 -7.14 4.81
N GLY A 173 -6.66 -7.04 5.91
CA GLY A 173 -6.36 -6.13 7.00
C GLY A 173 -5.04 -6.47 7.72
N ILE A 174 -4.74 -7.75 7.95
CA ILE A 174 -3.46 -8.18 8.53
C ILE A 174 -2.30 -7.85 7.58
N ARG A 175 -2.51 -7.95 6.26
CA ARG A 175 -1.50 -7.53 5.28
C ARG A 175 -1.18 -6.04 5.39
N CYS A 176 -2.20 -5.19 5.56
CA CYS A 176 -2.01 -3.76 5.86
C CYS A 176 -1.21 -3.55 7.15
N VAL A 177 -1.53 -4.29 8.22
CA VAL A 177 -0.77 -4.24 9.49
C VAL A 177 0.70 -4.56 9.23
N ARG A 178 0.99 -5.64 8.50
CA ARG A 178 2.36 -6.05 8.19
C ARG A 178 3.10 -4.97 7.41
N HIS A 179 2.48 -4.39 6.38
CA HIS A 179 3.11 -3.36 5.56
C HIS A 179 3.34 -2.06 6.35
N ALA A 180 2.38 -1.65 7.19
CA ALA A 180 2.52 -0.47 8.04
C ALA A 180 3.62 -0.62 9.10
N CYS A 181 3.94 -1.85 9.51
CA CYS A 181 4.93 -2.12 10.55
C CYS A 181 6.34 -2.40 10.04
N LEU A 182 6.52 -2.81 8.78
CA LEU A 182 7.84 -3.18 8.26
C LEU A 182 8.76 -1.94 8.19
N LYS A 183 9.95 -2.00 8.80
CA LYS A 183 10.88 -0.86 8.93
C LYS A 183 10.25 0.40 9.56
N HIS A 184 9.22 0.24 10.38
CA HIS A 184 8.53 1.36 11.02
C HIS A 184 8.18 1.06 12.48
N GLU A 185 9.04 1.47 13.39
CA GLU A 185 8.92 1.13 14.82
C GLU A 185 7.73 1.81 15.50
N GLN A 186 7.49 3.08 15.21
CA GLN A 186 6.38 3.81 15.84
C GLN A 186 5.02 3.20 15.49
N ASN A 187 4.77 2.86 14.22
CA ASN A 187 3.57 2.13 13.78
C ASN A 187 3.41 0.78 14.49
N ARG A 188 4.48 0.01 14.71
CA ARG A 188 4.41 -1.23 15.52
C ARG A 188 3.91 -0.92 16.93
N GLN A 189 4.51 0.04 17.61
CA GLN A 189 4.10 0.39 18.97
C GLN A 189 2.66 0.87 19.03
N ASP A 190 2.23 1.70 18.09
CA ASP A 190 0.88 2.25 18.08
C ASP A 190 -0.18 1.19 17.79
N LEU A 191 0.10 0.25 16.88
CA LEU A 191 -0.78 -0.90 16.63
C LEU A 191 -0.81 -1.88 17.81
N VAL A 192 0.32 -2.12 18.48
CA VAL A 192 0.37 -2.94 19.70
C VAL A 192 -0.46 -2.29 20.81
N LYS A 193 -0.31 -0.98 21.04
CA LYS A 193 -1.14 -0.22 22.00
C LYS A 193 -2.62 -0.23 21.64
N ALA A 194 -2.95 -0.23 20.35
CA ALA A 194 -4.32 -0.33 19.87
C ALA A 194 -4.91 -1.75 19.99
N GLY A 195 -4.12 -2.77 20.32
CA GLY A 195 -4.61 -4.13 20.53
C GLY A 195 -4.50 -5.04 19.31
N VAL A 196 -3.53 -4.84 18.42
CA VAL A 196 -3.37 -5.69 17.22
C VAL A 196 -2.95 -7.13 17.54
N LEU A 197 -2.15 -7.37 18.59
CA LEU A 197 -1.61 -8.70 18.91
C LEU A 197 -2.66 -9.78 19.18
N PRO A 198 -3.73 -9.53 19.98
CA PRO A 198 -4.80 -10.52 20.14
C PRO A 198 -5.59 -10.75 18.84
N LEU A 199 -5.67 -9.76 17.95
CA LEU A 199 -6.30 -9.95 16.63
C LEU A 199 -5.46 -10.87 15.74
N LEU A 200 -4.13 -10.73 15.73
CA LEU A 200 -3.23 -11.59 14.95
C LEU A 200 -3.28 -13.05 15.42
N THR A 201 -3.20 -13.27 16.73
CA THR A 201 -3.27 -14.63 17.31
C THR A 201 -4.68 -15.22 17.23
N GLY A 202 -5.71 -14.38 17.41
CA GLY A 202 -7.10 -14.72 17.20
C GLY A 202 -7.39 -15.16 15.77
N ALA A 203 -6.85 -14.48 14.76
CA ALA A 203 -7.00 -14.85 13.36
C ALA A 203 -6.46 -16.25 13.05
N ILE A 204 -5.30 -16.63 13.60
CA ILE A 204 -4.75 -17.99 13.43
C ILE A 204 -5.67 -19.04 14.05
N THR A 205 -6.24 -18.75 15.22
CA THR A 205 -7.12 -19.67 15.94
C THR A 205 -8.48 -19.80 15.26
N HIS A 206 -9.05 -18.68 14.84
CA HIS A 206 -10.39 -18.60 14.26
C HIS A 206 -10.42 -19.11 12.81
N HIS A 207 -9.39 -18.78 12.03
CA HIS A 207 -9.29 -19.12 10.61
C HIS A 207 -8.24 -20.20 10.33
N GLY A 208 -8.06 -21.14 11.25
CA GLY A 208 -7.00 -22.17 11.16
C GLY A 208 -7.03 -23.02 9.87
N HIS A 209 -8.19 -23.15 9.23
CA HIS A 209 -8.34 -23.84 7.95
C HIS A 209 -8.05 -22.98 6.72
N HIS A 210 -7.88 -21.66 6.88
CA HIS A 210 -7.54 -20.73 5.81
C HIS A 210 -6.03 -20.46 5.80
N ALA A 211 -5.30 -21.24 5.01
CA ALA A 211 -3.84 -21.20 4.95
C ALA A 211 -3.28 -19.78 4.68
N ASP A 212 -3.97 -18.98 3.86
CA ASP A 212 -3.56 -17.61 3.55
C ASP A 212 -3.66 -16.68 4.77
N VAL A 213 -4.73 -16.80 5.58
CA VAL A 213 -4.91 -16.02 6.82
C VAL A 213 -3.84 -16.40 7.84
N VAL A 214 -3.64 -17.70 8.05
CA VAL A 214 -2.62 -18.21 8.99
C VAL A 214 -1.23 -17.73 8.59
N ARG A 215 -0.87 -17.84 7.30
CA ARG A 215 0.42 -17.36 6.78
C ARG A 215 0.58 -15.86 7.00
N GLU A 216 -0.43 -15.06 6.66
CA GLU A 216 -0.35 -13.60 6.78
C GLU A 216 -0.25 -13.16 8.26
N ALA A 217 -1.02 -13.78 9.15
CA ALA A 217 -0.97 -13.54 10.60
C ALA A 217 0.39 -13.92 11.20
N CYS A 218 0.96 -15.06 10.83
CA CYS A 218 2.31 -15.46 11.22
C CYS A 218 3.37 -14.48 10.72
N CYS A 219 3.26 -14.02 9.46
CA CYS A 219 4.16 -13.01 8.90
C CYS A 219 4.05 -11.67 9.65
N ALA A 220 2.84 -11.24 10.02
CA ALA A 220 2.62 -10.02 10.80
C ALA A 220 3.20 -10.16 12.22
N LEU A 221 2.95 -11.28 12.92
CA LEU A 221 3.56 -11.56 14.23
C LEU A 221 5.09 -11.51 14.18
N ARG A 222 5.69 -12.06 13.11
CA ARG A 222 7.14 -11.99 12.90
C ARG A 222 7.62 -10.53 12.80
N VAL A 223 6.95 -9.70 12.00
CA VAL A 223 7.31 -8.29 11.84
C VAL A 223 7.19 -7.50 13.15
N MET A 224 6.25 -7.85 14.04
CA MET A 224 6.16 -7.20 15.37
C MET A 224 7.40 -7.40 16.23
N THR A 225 8.23 -8.41 15.92
CA THR A 225 9.47 -8.74 16.63
C THR A 225 10.73 -8.22 15.95
N PHE A 226 10.60 -7.42 14.89
CA PHE A 226 11.75 -6.88 14.18
C PHE A 226 12.31 -5.61 14.83
N ASP A 227 13.62 -5.45 14.70
CA ASP A 227 14.37 -4.23 15.03
C ASP A 227 15.04 -3.72 13.74
N ASP A 228 14.19 -3.28 12.80
CA ASP A 228 14.55 -3.01 11.39
C ASP A 228 14.32 -1.55 10.96
N ASP A 229 13.94 -0.67 11.89
CA ASP A 229 13.75 0.76 11.62
C ASP A 229 15.02 1.53 12.00
N ILE A 230 15.83 1.84 10.99
CA ILE A 230 17.11 2.54 11.16
C ILE A 230 16.97 3.98 11.68
N ARG A 231 15.75 4.55 11.71
CA ARG A 231 15.49 5.93 12.16
C ARG A 231 15.47 6.04 13.68
N VAL A 232 15.30 4.92 14.37
CA VAL A 232 15.30 4.86 15.84
C VAL A 232 16.47 4.00 16.33
N PRO A 233 17.12 4.36 17.43
CA PRO A 233 18.28 3.61 17.93
C PRO A 233 17.90 2.28 18.59
N PHE A 234 16.67 2.15 19.10
CA PHE A 234 16.18 0.96 19.82
C PHE A 234 14.69 0.76 19.56
N GLY A 235 14.28 -0.46 19.20
CA GLY A 235 12.86 -0.85 19.10
C GLY A 235 12.33 -1.61 20.33
N HIS A 236 11.02 -1.90 20.31
CA HIS A 236 10.32 -2.69 21.32
C HIS A 236 10.19 -4.18 20.97
N ALA A 237 10.96 -4.68 20.01
CA ALA A 237 10.95 -6.07 19.52
C ALA A 237 10.88 -7.13 20.65
N HIS A 238 11.78 -7.04 21.63
CA HIS A 238 11.81 -7.95 22.80
C HIS A 238 10.54 -7.91 23.66
N ASN A 239 9.99 -6.71 23.89
CA ASN A 239 8.75 -6.51 24.64
C ASN A 239 7.58 -7.09 23.87
N HIS A 240 7.49 -6.83 22.56
CA HIS A 240 6.45 -7.40 21.71
C HIS A 240 6.52 -8.93 21.68
N ALA A 241 7.72 -9.52 21.55
CA ALA A 241 7.90 -10.96 21.60
C ALA A 241 7.39 -11.55 22.93
N LYS A 242 7.71 -10.90 24.06
CA LYS A 242 7.21 -11.27 25.39
C LYS A 242 5.67 -11.19 25.44
N MET A 243 5.06 -10.09 24.98
CA MET A 243 3.60 -9.92 24.96
C MET A 243 2.92 -10.95 24.06
N ILE A 244 3.50 -11.27 22.89
CA ILE A 244 2.98 -12.30 21.98
C ILE A 244 2.90 -13.65 22.71
N VAL A 245 3.96 -14.05 23.40
CA VAL A 245 4.01 -15.35 24.07
C VAL A 245 3.19 -15.38 25.37
N GLN A 246 3.40 -14.40 26.25
CA GLN A 246 2.88 -14.43 27.62
C GLN A 246 1.43 -13.97 27.71
N GLU A 247 1.05 -12.94 26.94
CA GLU A 247 -0.28 -12.32 27.04
C GLU A 247 -1.22 -12.85 25.95
N ASN A 248 -0.69 -13.14 24.77
CA ASN A 248 -1.47 -13.55 23.60
C ASN A 248 -1.34 -15.04 23.26
N LYS A 249 -0.73 -15.84 24.14
CA LYS A 249 -0.58 -17.30 24.00
C LYS A 249 0.05 -17.73 22.67
N GLY A 250 0.86 -16.86 22.05
CA GLY A 250 1.32 -17.02 20.67
C GLY A 250 2.03 -18.35 20.39
N LEU A 251 2.87 -18.83 21.33
CA LEU A 251 3.54 -20.13 21.19
C LEU A 251 2.54 -21.28 21.09
N LYS A 252 1.50 -21.28 21.94
CA LYS A 252 0.47 -22.32 21.94
C LYS A 252 -0.31 -22.28 20.63
N VAL A 253 -0.78 -21.09 20.23
CA VAL A 253 -1.55 -20.86 19.00
C VAL A 253 -0.79 -21.34 17.77
N LEU A 254 0.49 -20.98 17.65
CA LEU A 254 1.34 -21.37 16.53
C LEU A 254 1.57 -22.89 16.46
N ILE A 255 1.79 -23.55 17.60
CA ILE A 255 1.93 -25.02 17.64
C ILE A 255 0.63 -25.71 17.24
N GLU A 256 -0.51 -25.22 17.74
CA GLU A 256 -1.82 -25.79 17.41
C GLU A 256 -2.17 -25.65 15.93
N ALA A 257 -1.77 -24.55 15.28
CA ALA A 257 -1.98 -24.34 13.85
C ALA A 257 -1.16 -25.26 12.92
N THR A 258 -0.22 -26.05 13.46
CA THR A 258 0.57 -27.03 12.69
C THR A 258 0.01 -28.45 12.71
N LYS A 259 -1.04 -28.69 13.50
CA LYS A 259 -1.69 -30.00 13.64
C LYS A 259 -2.79 -30.16 12.61
#